data_AF-X1U473-F1
#
_entry.id   AF-X1U473-F1
#
_cell.length_a   1.000
_cell.length_b   1.000
_cell.length_c   1.000
_cell.angle_alpha   90.00
_cell.angle_beta   90.00
_cell.angle_gamma   90.00
#
_symmetry.space_group_name_H-M   'P 1'
#
loop_
_entity.id
_entity.type
_entity.pdbx_description
1 polymer ?
#
loop_
_entity_poly.entity_id
_entity_poly.type
_entity_poly.pdbx_seq_one_letter_code
_entity_poly.pdbx_strand_id
1 'polypeptide(L)'
;MPYVLSHLDVIKEALKRSPFGLITDIDGTISPTAPTPQEAQVSPLCHQYLSALCNQLALVAAISGRPAAEAKNMINIDGMVYIGNHGLERWSEGHSEFIKDAQDYPPVIEAVTKELSLLLSIEGLSIENKGVTATIHYRPCRDRHW
;
A
#
# COMPACT_ATOMS: atom_id res chain seq x y z
N MET A 1 10.61 -5.89 23.04
CA MET A 1 10.34 -6.97 22.07
C MET A 1 11.61 -7.16 21.25
N PRO A 2 12.19 -8.36 21.15
CA PRO A 2 13.38 -8.58 20.32
C PRO A 2 13.05 -8.28 18.85
N TYR A 3 13.95 -7.60 18.15
CA TYR A 3 13.77 -7.30 16.74
C TYR A 3 13.96 -8.58 15.92
N VAL A 4 12.98 -8.89 15.05
CA VAL A 4 12.92 -10.19 14.36
C VAL A 4 14.13 -10.40 13.44
N LEU A 5 14.63 -9.34 12.80
CA LEU A 5 15.80 -9.41 11.92
C LEU A 5 17.12 -9.59 12.68
N SER A 6 17.11 -9.55 14.01
CA SER A 6 18.26 -9.95 14.83
C SER A 6 18.41 -11.47 14.92
N HIS A 7 17.42 -12.24 14.49
CA HIS A 7 17.35 -13.70 14.65
C HIS A 7 17.23 -14.41 13.29
N LEU A 8 18.08 -14.02 12.33
CA LEU A 8 18.03 -14.53 10.96
C LEU A 8 18.16 -16.06 10.86
N ASP A 9 18.85 -16.70 11.80
CA ASP A 9 19.00 -18.16 11.79
C ASP A 9 17.66 -18.87 12.03
N VAL A 10 16.81 -18.35 12.91
CA VAL A 10 15.46 -18.88 13.13
C VAL A 10 14.58 -18.67 11.89
N ILE A 11 14.71 -17.51 11.24
CA ILE A 11 14.00 -17.23 10.00
C ILE A 11 14.45 -18.21 8.91
N LYS A 12 15.76 -18.43 8.74
CA LYS A 12 16.30 -19.41 7.78
C LYS A 12 15.73 -20.81 7.99
N GLU A 13 15.61 -21.28 9.24
CA GLU A 13 15.01 -22.58 9.53
C GLU A 13 13.52 -22.63 9.17
N ALA A 14 12.76 -21.56 9.44
CA ALA A 14 11.36 -21.47 9.05
C ALA A 14 11.18 -21.47 7.52
N LEU A 15 12.06 -20.77 6.79
CA LEU A 15 12.05 -20.67 5.32
C LEU A 15 12.36 -22.00 4.60
N LYS A 16 12.88 -23.02 5.30
CA LYS A 16 13.02 -24.38 4.72
C LYS A 16 11.69 -25.09 4.52
N ARG A 17 10.61 -24.61 5.13
CA ARG A 17 9.27 -25.18 4.95
C ARG A 17 8.61 -24.63 3.69
N SER A 18 7.90 -25.50 2.98
CA SER A 18 7.20 -25.19 1.74
C SER A 18 5.72 -25.60 1.83
N PRO A 19 4.78 -24.87 1.21
CA PRO A 19 5.00 -23.64 0.46
C PRO A 19 5.30 -22.44 1.37
N PHE A 20 6.08 -21.50 0.84
CA PHE A 20 6.37 -20.21 1.48
C PHE A 20 5.95 -19.07 0.55
N GLY A 21 5.49 -17.98 1.17
CA GLY A 21 5.16 -16.74 0.49
C GLY A 21 5.65 -15.52 1.26
N LEU A 22 6.03 -14.48 0.52
CA LEU A 22 6.39 -13.18 1.07
C LEU A 22 5.25 -12.19 0.83
N ILE A 23 4.82 -11.50 1.87
CA ILE A 23 3.85 -10.41 1.80
C ILE A 23 4.50 -9.18 2.41
N THR A 24 4.50 -8.06 1.69
CA THR A 24 5.08 -6.80 2.13
C THR A 24 4.07 -5.67 2.09
N ASP A 25 4.21 -4.71 3.00
CA ASP A 25 3.67 -3.37 2.82
C ASP A 25 4.61 -2.55 1.90
N ILE A 26 4.15 -1.38 1.44
CA ILE A 26 4.88 -0.47 0.56
C ILE A 26 5.51 0.67 1.36
N ASP A 27 4.67 1.60 1.84
CA ASP A 27 5.09 2.86 2.44
C ASP A 27 5.73 2.65 3.82
N GLY A 28 6.94 3.14 4.01
CA GLY A 28 7.74 2.90 5.21
C GLY A 28 8.34 1.49 5.32
N THR A 29 8.09 0.61 4.33
CA THR A 29 8.59 -0.77 4.32
C THR A 29 9.59 -1.00 3.18
N ILE A 30 9.13 -1.11 1.93
CA ILE A 30 10.00 -1.21 0.74
C ILE A 30 10.20 0.13 0.04
N SER A 31 9.40 1.14 0.42
CA SER A 31 9.52 2.52 -0.01
C SER A 31 9.75 3.40 1.22
N PRO A 32 10.91 4.06 1.35
CA PRO A 32 11.15 4.98 2.46
C PRO A 32 10.11 6.10 2.52
N THR A 33 9.77 6.57 3.73
CA THR A 33 8.84 7.68 3.91
C THR A 33 9.30 8.93 3.17
N ALA A 34 8.47 9.43 2.25
CA ALA A 34 8.69 10.66 1.51
C ALA A 34 7.89 11.84 2.10
N PRO A 35 8.26 13.10 1.79
CA PRO A 35 7.49 14.29 2.16
C PRO A 35 6.06 14.27 1.65
N THR A 36 5.85 13.78 0.41
CA THR A 36 4.53 13.63 -0.22
C THR A 36 4.33 12.20 -0.76
N PRO A 37 3.08 11.71 -0.87
CA PRO A 37 2.80 10.38 -1.42
C PRO A 37 3.33 10.16 -2.84
N GLN A 38 3.36 11.23 -3.66
CA GLN A 38 3.80 11.21 -5.05
C GLN A 38 5.33 11.09 -5.19
N GLU A 39 6.09 11.48 -4.17
CA GLU A 39 7.56 11.36 -4.14
C GLU A 39 8.04 9.99 -3.66
N ALA A 40 7.15 9.15 -3.14
CA ALA A 40 7.51 7.82 -2.68
C ALA A 40 7.99 6.95 -3.86
N GLN A 41 9.10 6.25 -3.67
CA GLN A 41 9.66 5.31 -4.63
C GLN A 41 10.07 4.01 -3.95
N VAL A 42 9.87 2.88 -4.61
CA VAL A 42 10.35 1.58 -4.12
C VAL A 42 11.87 1.57 -4.19
N SER A 43 12.51 1.13 -3.11
CA SER A 43 13.95 0.95 -3.06
C SER A 43 14.41 0.05 -4.21
N PRO A 44 15.42 0.46 -5.01
CA PRO A 44 15.94 -0.36 -6.10
C PRO A 44 16.40 -1.76 -5.63
N LEU A 45 16.95 -1.83 -4.42
CA LEU A 45 17.39 -3.09 -3.82
C LEU A 45 16.20 -4.01 -3.47
N CYS A 46 15.13 -3.44 -2.89
CA CYS A 46 13.92 -4.20 -2.61
C CYS A 46 13.27 -4.69 -3.90
N HIS A 47 13.19 -3.84 -4.92
CA HIS A 47 12.66 -4.22 -6.22
C HIS A 47 13.44 -5.40 -6.83
N GLN A 48 14.77 -5.34 -6.81
CA GLN A 48 15.63 -6.42 -7.31
C GLN A 48 15.33 -7.75 -6.59
N TYR A 49 15.26 -7.75 -5.25
CA TYR A 49 15.00 -8.97 -4.50
C TYR A 49 13.57 -9.50 -4.66
N LEU A 50 12.57 -8.62 -4.70
CA LEU A 50 11.17 -9.03 -4.95
C LEU A 50 11.02 -9.72 -6.31
N SER A 51 11.66 -9.18 -7.35
CA SER A 51 11.67 -9.77 -8.68
C SER A 51 12.32 -11.16 -8.70
N ALA A 52 13.45 -11.32 -8.00
CA ALA A 52 14.09 -12.64 -7.86
C ALA A 52 13.19 -13.65 -7.11
N LEU A 53 12.54 -13.20 -6.03
CA LEU A 53 11.69 -14.04 -5.19
C LEU A 53 10.41 -14.50 -5.91
N CYS A 54 9.89 -13.73 -6.87
CA CYS A 54 8.73 -14.16 -7.67
C CYS A 54 8.99 -15.45 -8.45
N ASN A 55 10.26 -15.75 -8.78
CA ASN A 55 10.64 -16.97 -9.48
C ASN A 55 10.92 -18.15 -8.52
N GLN A 56 10.93 -17.92 -7.21
CA GLN A 56 11.36 -18.90 -6.20
C GLN A 56 10.24 -19.26 -5.22
N LEU A 57 9.33 -18.33 -4.97
CA LEU A 57 8.28 -18.48 -3.96
C LEU A 57 6.93 -18.77 -4.62
N ALA A 58 6.09 -19.48 -3.87
CA ALA A 58 4.72 -19.77 -4.33
C ALA A 58 3.84 -18.50 -4.36
N LEU A 59 4.20 -17.48 -3.58
CA LEU A 59 3.52 -16.19 -3.51
C LEU A 59 4.50 -15.07 -3.19
N VAL A 60 4.44 -13.99 -3.95
CA VAL A 60 4.97 -12.69 -3.55
C VAL A 60 3.87 -11.67 -3.72
N ALA A 61 3.54 -10.94 -2.66
CA ALA A 61 2.44 -9.99 -2.66
C ALA A 61 2.81 -8.66 -2.00
N ALA A 62 2.21 -7.58 -2.50
CA ALA A 62 2.16 -6.30 -1.83
C ALA A 62 0.73 -6.04 -1.33
N ILE A 63 0.58 -5.68 -0.06
CA ILE A 63 -0.68 -5.21 0.53
C ILE A 63 -0.44 -3.78 1.01
N SER A 64 -1.18 -2.82 0.46
CA SER A 64 -0.95 -1.39 0.72
C SER A 64 -2.25 -0.62 0.98
N GLY A 65 -2.12 0.53 1.64
CA GLY A 65 -3.16 1.55 1.68
C GLY A 65 -3.29 2.39 0.39
N ARG A 66 -2.34 2.23 -0.55
CA ARG A 66 -2.47 2.78 -1.90
C ARG A 66 -3.52 2.01 -2.71
N PRO A 67 -4.14 2.65 -3.73
CA PRO A 67 -4.93 1.91 -4.70
C PRO A 67 -4.13 0.79 -5.37
N ALA A 68 -4.76 -0.34 -5.69
CA ALA A 68 -4.03 -1.51 -6.23
C ALA A 68 -3.35 -1.20 -7.57
N ALA A 69 -3.99 -0.42 -8.43
CA ALA A 69 -3.41 0.06 -9.68
C ALA A 69 -2.15 0.90 -9.43
N GLU A 70 -2.17 1.76 -8.41
CA GLU A 70 -1.03 2.60 -8.03
C GLU A 70 0.11 1.75 -7.45
N ALA A 71 -0.20 0.84 -6.52
CA ALA A 71 0.75 -0.12 -5.97
C ALA A 71 1.43 -0.94 -7.09
N LYS A 72 0.65 -1.43 -8.05
CA LYS A 72 1.17 -2.13 -9.23
C LYS A 72 2.10 -1.24 -10.03
N ASN A 73 1.71 -0.01 -10.33
CA ASN A 73 2.50 0.88 -11.18
C ASN A 73 3.81 1.30 -10.50
N MET A 74 3.79 1.45 -9.18
CA MET A 74 4.94 1.84 -8.38
C MET A 74 5.97 0.70 -8.25
N ILE A 75 5.52 -0.55 -8.06
CA ILE A 75 6.42 -1.72 -7.93
C ILE A 75 6.77 -2.32 -9.30
N ASN A 76 5.78 -2.50 -10.17
CA ASN A 76 5.91 -2.96 -11.56
C ASN A 76 6.74 -4.24 -11.76
N ILE A 77 6.47 -5.27 -10.95
CA ILE A 77 7.08 -6.61 -11.07
C ILE A 77 6.02 -7.62 -11.51
N ASP A 78 6.32 -8.36 -12.58
CA ASP A 78 5.46 -9.44 -13.05
C ASP A 78 5.48 -10.64 -12.07
N GLY A 79 4.34 -11.32 -11.93
CA GLY A 79 4.19 -12.47 -11.03
C GLY A 79 3.85 -12.10 -9.57
N MET A 80 3.89 -10.81 -9.21
CA MET A 80 3.41 -10.35 -7.91
C MET A 80 1.90 -10.19 -7.86
N VAL A 81 1.33 -10.43 -6.67
CA VAL A 81 -0.05 -10.06 -6.33
C VAL A 81 -0.08 -8.66 -5.72
N TYR A 82 -0.98 -7.80 -6.19
CA TYR A 82 -1.15 -6.44 -5.68
C TYR A 82 -2.52 -6.28 -5.05
N ILE A 83 -2.55 -5.96 -3.76
CA ILE A 83 -3.74 -5.70 -2.96
C ILE A 83 -3.69 -4.26 -2.49
N GLY A 84 -4.72 -3.50 -2.81
CA GLY A 84 -4.82 -2.07 -2.53
C GLY A 84 -5.91 -1.74 -1.53
N ASN A 85 -6.01 -0.45 -1.19
CA ASN A 85 -7.03 0.10 -0.29
C ASN A 85 -7.18 -0.75 0.99
N HIS A 86 -6.06 -1.15 1.60
CA HIS A 86 -6.03 -1.94 2.84
C HIS A 86 -6.72 -3.31 2.75
N GLY A 87 -6.77 -3.92 1.56
CA GLY A 87 -7.42 -5.23 1.35
C GLY A 87 -8.75 -5.18 0.63
N LEU A 88 -9.27 -3.98 0.32
CA LEU A 88 -10.58 -3.81 -0.30
C LEU A 88 -10.58 -4.01 -1.81
N GLU A 89 -9.41 -4.07 -2.44
CA GLU A 89 -9.28 -4.35 -3.86
C GLU A 89 -8.02 -5.16 -4.20
N ARG A 90 -8.06 -5.79 -5.37
CA ARG A 90 -6.93 -6.50 -5.98
C ARG A 90 -6.75 -6.04 -7.41
N TRP A 91 -5.50 -5.91 -7.86
CA TRP A 91 -5.21 -5.75 -9.29
C TRP A 91 -5.35 -7.10 -10.00
N SER A 92 -6.21 -7.16 -11.03
CA SER A 92 -6.34 -8.32 -11.91
C SER A 92 -6.73 -7.89 -13.32
N GLU A 93 -6.24 -8.61 -14.32
CA GLU A 93 -6.65 -8.43 -15.72
C GLU A 93 -6.67 -6.97 -16.20
N GLY A 94 -5.67 -6.18 -15.79
CA GLY A 94 -5.54 -4.78 -16.21
C GLY A 94 -6.47 -3.78 -15.49
N HIS A 95 -7.17 -4.20 -14.44
CA HIS A 95 -8.06 -3.34 -13.67
C HIS A 95 -8.06 -3.67 -12.16
N SER A 96 -8.68 -2.80 -11.37
CA SER A 96 -8.93 -3.03 -9.95
C SER A 96 -10.25 -3.78 -9.75
N GLU A 97 -10.20 -4.91 -9.06
CA GLU A 97 -11.36 -5.68 -8.61
C GLU A 97 -11.63 -5.40 -7.13
N PHE A 98 -12.78 -4.81 -6.82
CA PHE A 98 -13.20 -4.57 -5.43
C PHE A 98 -13.82 -5.83 -4.82
N ILE A 99 -13.56 -6.06 -3.53
CA ILE A 99 -14.31 -7.06 -2.77
C ILE A 99 -15.80 -6.70 -2.78
N LYS A 100 -16.66 -7.73 -2.71
CA LYS A 100 -18.12 -7.56 -2.79
C LYS A 100 -18.65 -6.45 -1.87
N ASP A 101 -18.17 -6.42 -0.63
CA ASP A 101 -18.67 -5.49 0.38
C ASP A 101 -18.21 -4.03 0.14
N ALA A 102 -17.24 -3.80 -0.74
CA ALA A 102 -16.71 -2.48 -1.08
C ALA A 102 -17.24 -1.93 -2.42
N GLN A 103 -17.96 -2.73 -3.22
CA GLN A 103 -18.38 -2.35 -4.58
C GLN A 103 -19.30 -1.13 -4.61
N ASP A 104 -20.14 -0.94 -3.58
CA ASP A 104 -21.11 0.16 -3.52
C ASP A 104 -20.55 1.43 -2.84
N TYR A 105 -19.31 1.41 -2.36
CA TYR A 105 -18.70 2.54 -1.65
C TYR A 105 -18.22 3.70 -2.53
N PRO A 106 -17.79 3.54 -3.81
CA PRO A 106 -17.33 4.67 -4.61
C PRO A 106 -18.27 5.90 -4.64
N PRO A 107 -19.60 5.76 -4.87
CA PRO A 107 -20.49 6.92 -4.83
C PRO A 107 -20.62 7.54 -3.43
N VAL A 108 -20.52 6.73 -2.36
CA VAL A 108 -20.57 7.20 -0.97
C VAL A 108 -19.33 8.02 -0.65
N ILE A 109 -18.15 7.51 -1.00
CA ILE A 109 -16.87 8.18 -0.79
C ILE A 109 -16.80 9.49 -1.59
N GLU A 110 -17.27 9.49 -2.83
CA GLU A 110 -17.35 10.71 -3.64
C GLU A 110 -18.24 11.76 -2.98
N ALA A 111 -19.43 11.39 -2.49
CA ALA A 111 -20.33 12.30 -1.79
C ALA A 111 -19.68 12.88 -0.52
N VAL A 112 -19.10 12.03 0.32
CA VAL A 112 -18.45 12.43 1.58
C VAL A 112 -17.25 13.34 1.32
N THR A 113 -16.37 12.98 0.38
CA THR A 113 -15.19 13.81 0.07
C THR A 113 -15.57 15.17 -0.51
N LYS A 114 -16.62 15.24 -1.32
CA LYS A 114 -17.18 16.51 -1.81
C LYS A 114 -17.68 17.38 -0.66
N GLU A 115 -18.47 16.83 0.27
CA GLU A 115 -18.96 17.56 1.43
C GLU A 115 -17.82 18.05 2.33
N LEU A 116 -16.89 17.15 2.68
CA LEU A 116 -15.76 17.48 3.54
C LEU A 116 -14.82 18.51 2.91
N SER A 117 -14.61 18.50 1.59
CA SER A 117 -13.76 19.49 0.92
C SER A 117 -14.27 20.93 1.07
N LEU A 118 -15.58 21.12 1.25
CA LEU A 118 -16.19 22.43 1.51
C LEU A 118 -16.03 22.86 2.97
N LEU A 119 -16.01 21.90 3.89
CA LEU A 119 -15.92 22.13 5.34
C LEU A 119 -14.48 22.28 5.84
N LEU A 120 -13.52 21.58 5.21
CA LEU A 120 -12.14 21.44 5.67
C LEU A 120 -11.16 22.25 4.81
N SER A 121 -11.45 23.53 4.58
CA SER A 121 -10.52 24.46 3.91
C SER A 121 -9.42 24.93 4.88
N ILE A 122 -8.54 24.01 5.28
CA ILE A 122 -7.44 24.24 6.21
C ILE A 122 -6.12 24.19 5.43
N GLU A 123 -5.25 25.19 5.61
CA GLU A 123 -3.92 25.21 4.98
C GLU A 123 -3.12 23.95 5.34
N GLY A 124 -2.61 23.27 4.32
CA GLY A 124 -1.85 22.03 4.46
C GLY A 124 -2.70 20.77 4.63
N LEU A 125 -4.02 20.87 4.77
CA LEU A 125 -4.92 19.72 4.77
C LEU A 125 -5.31 19.36 3.33
N SER A 126 -5.24 18.07 2.99
CA SER A 126 -5.78 17.58 1.73
C SER A 126 -6.62 16.33 1.92
N ILE A 127 -7.63 16.17 1.07
CA ILE A 127 -8.50 15.00 1.06
C ILE A 127 -8.24 14.26 -0.25
N GLU A 128 -7.91 12.99 -0.15
CA GLU A 128 -7.65 12.10 -1.27
C GLU A 128 -8.79 11.07 -1.36
N ASN A 129 -9.49 11.05 -2.49
CA ASN A 129 -10.46 10.00 -2.80
C ASN A 129 -9.74 8.86 -3.53
N LYS A 130 -9.82 7.63 -2.99
CA LYS A 130 -9.18 6.42 -3.50
C LYS A 130 -10.18 5.42 -4.10
N GLY A 131 -11.37 5.89 -4.47
CA GLY A 131 -12.47 5.06 -4.95
C GLY A 131 -13.28 4.51 -3.77
N VAL A 132 -12.80 3.43 -3.14
CA VAL A 132 -13.53 2.75 -2.05
C VAL A 132 -13.17 3.25 -0.65
N THR A 133 -12.14 4.08 -0.53
CA THR A 133 -11.78 4.78 0.71
C THR A 133 -11.44 6.24 0.41
N ALA A 134 -11.37 7.06 1.45
CA ALA A 134 -10.77 8.38 1.39
C ALA A 134 -9.71 8.52 2.49
N THR A 135 -8.68 9.32 2.22
CA THR A 135 -7.62 9.66 3.18
C THR A 135 -7.60 11.17 3.40
N ILE A 136 -7.54 11.58 4.66
CA ILE A 136 -7.31 12.99 5.03
C ILE A 136 -5.85 13.13 5.43
N HIS A 137 -5.08 13.85 4.63
CA HIS A 137 -3.68 14.16 4.88
C HIS A 137 -3.58 15.47 5.66
N TYR A 138 -2.99 15.41 6.85
CA TYR A 138 -2.81 16.58 7.72
C TYR A 138 -1.36 16.76 8.18
N ARG A 139 -0.42 15.95 7.69
CA ARG A 139 1.02 16.08 7.99
C ARG A 139 1.58 17.48 7.68
N PRO A 140 1.20 18.18 6.59
CA PRO A 140 1.69 19.53 6.31
C PRO A 140 0.97 20.63 7.12
N CYS A 141 -0.10 20.29 7.85
CA CYS A 141 -0.79 21.26 8.69
C CYS A 141 0.15 21.76 9.78
N ARG A 142 0.19 23.07 9.97
CA ARG A 142 0.93 23.65 11.10
C ARG A 142 0.19 23.33 12.39
N ASP A 143 0.90 22.87 13.41
CA ASP A 143 0.37 22.82 14.77
C ASP A 143 -0.10 24.22 15.15
N ARG A 144 -1.40 24.41 15.31
CA ARG A 144 -1.90 25.53 16.13
C ARG A 144 -1.70 25.08 17.56
N HIS A 145 -0.69 25.63 18.22
CA HIS A 145 -0.47 25.50 19.66
C HIS A 145 -1.81 25.46 20.40
N TRP A 146 -2.08 24.36 21.10
CA TRP A 146 -3.14 24.29 22.12
C TRP A 146 -2.68 25.06 23.36
#